data_AF-A0A7Y3L2L4-F1
#
_entry.id   AF-A0A7Y3L2L4-F1
#
_cell.length_a   1.000
_cell.length_b   1.000
_cell.length_c   1.000
_cell.angle_alpha   90.00
_cell.angle_beta   90.00
_cell.angle_gamma   90.00
#
_symmetry.space_group_name_H-M   'P 1'
#
loop_
_entity.id
_entity.type
_entity.pdbx_description
1 polymer ?
#
loop_
_entity_poly.entity_id
_entity_poly.type
_entity_poly.pdbx_seq_one_letter_code
_entity_poly.pdbx_strand_id
1 'polypeptide(L)'
;MTKTIFALALTPLLAAAAAAQSSEALSAAGEANLLRFQPVLQDQVRAAADLRDAQNVLQPALQPRAVSPFQTNSVLTSVNLPSLLDRNLHVLTGQFGAGNKDMGLATDAGFKSFYFTFTDARGTILSPIGNPRDLINNGVDARVDSQSTYTMSVSIDIFNPVRGSTFQMTPDGNSPGQTYSMNTGQLLDDVRARAAVFSTNGVEYWLFYGRDARAGGGFAGTRSLLFVHEDGTSTKAWPLAQSALKPGVPASVNLGGNVVVVTLNGATLTVSQ
;
A
#
# COMPACT_ATOMS: atom_id res chain seq x y z
N MET A 1 21.54 -85.76 38.72
CA MET A 1 20.26 -85.52 39.43
C MET A 1 20.50 -84.47 40.52
N THR A 2 19.58 -83.51 40.65
CA THR A 2 19.14 -82.85 41.90
C THR A 2 20.15 -82.59 43.04
N LYS A 3 20.53 -81.32 43.29
CA LYS A 3 19.94 -80.48 44.38
C LYS A 3 20.57 -79.07 44.54
N THR A 4 19.65 -78.13 44.71
CA THR A 4 19.70 -76.68 44.99
C THR A 4 20.36 -76.29 46.34
N ILE A 5 20.89 -75.05 46.49
CA ILE A 5 20.47 -74.00 47.47
C ILE A 5 21.40 -72.74 47.49
N PHE A 6 20.76 -71.57 47.68
CA PHE A 6 21.15 -70.19 48.12
C PHE A 6 22.58 -69.91 48.68
N ALA A 7 23.13 -68.68 48.63
CA ALA A 7 22.53 -67.45 49.20
C ALA A 7 23.14 -66.08 48.79
N LEU A 8 22.36 -65.01 49.01
CA LEU A 8 22.64 -63.58 49.39
C LEU A 8 23.91 -62.86 48.85
N ALA A 9 23.89 -61.56 48.45
CA ALA A 9 22.87 -60.48 48.42
C ALA A 9 23.25 -59.46 47.28
N LEU A 10 22.99 -58.13 47.20
CA LEU A 10 22.44 -57.07 48.10
C LEU A 10 21.89 -55.87 47.25
N THR A 11 21.44 -54.78 47.90
CA THR A 11 20.94 -53.48 47.39
C THR A 11 22.06 -52.51 46.88
N PRO A 12 21.78 -51.36 46.20
CA PRO A 12 20.58 -50.49 46.18
C PRO A 12 19.89 -50.32 44.79
N LEU A 13 18.67 -49.77 44.64
CA LEU A 13 17.83 -48.87 45.45
C LEU A 13 18.23 -47.37 45.40
N LEU A 14 18.34 -46.80 44.18
CA LEU A 14 18.49 -45.34 43.95
C LEU A 14 18.14 -44.97 42.49
N ALA A 15 16.85 -44.94 42.14
CA ALA A 15 16.41 -44.60 40.77
C ALA A 15 15.03 -43.88 40.64
N ALA A 16 14.20 -43.86 41.70
CA ALA A 16 12.81 -43.39 41.59
C ALA A 16 12.61 -41.86 41.73
N ALA A 17 13.62 -41.11 42.21
CA ALA A 17 13.46 -39.70 42.55
C ALA A 17 13.64 -38.72 41.37
N ALA A 18 14.30 -39.14 40.28
CA ALA A 18 14.66 -38.25 39.17
C ALA A 18 13.53 -38.06 38.12
N ALA A 19 12.55 -38.95 38.09
CA ALA A 19 11.51 -38.96 37.05
C ALA A 19 10.33 -37.99 37.30
N ALA A 20 10.12 -37.55 38.54
CA ALA A 20 9.01 -36.67 38.91
C ALA A 20 9.28 -35.18 38.67
N GLN A 21 10.54 -34.75 38.68
CA GLN A 21 10.92 -33.33 38.51
C GLN A 21 10.82 -32.82 37.07
N SER A 22 10.52 -33.68 36.10
CA SER A 22 10.53 -33.32 34.67
C SER A 22 9.20 -32.71 34.19
N SER A 23 8.04 -33.23 34.60
CA SER A 23 6.75 -32.80 34.07
C SER A 23 6.34 -31.40 34.55
N GLU A 24 6.49 -31.11 35.85
CA GLU A 24 6.19 -29.77 36.40
C GLU A 24 7.21 -28.72 35.94
N ALA A 25 8.49 -29.10 35.76
CA ALA A 25 9.49 -28.20 35.17
C ALA A 25 9.19 -27.92 33.68
N LEU A 26 8.72 -28.91 32.92
CA LEU A 26 8.32 -28.74 31.52
C LEU A 26 7.02 -27.93 31.39
N SER A 27 6.02 -28.12 32.27
CA SER A 27 4.81 -27.29 32.26
C SER A 27 5.11 -25.84 32.66
N ALA A 28 5.89 -25.62 33.74
CA ALA A 28 6.31 -24.29 34.14
C ALA A 28 7.16 -23.59 33.07
N ALA A 29 8.06 -24.31 32.39
CA ALA A 29 8.82 -23.76 31.26
C ALA A 29 7.93 -23.48 30.03
N GLY A 30 6.90 -24.31 29.78
CA GLY A 30 5.90 -24.11 28.74
C GLY A 30 5.04 -22.86 28.99
N GLU A 31 4.50 -22.71 30.19
CA GLU A 31 3.71 -21.55 30.62
C GLU A 31 4.56 -20.28 30.66
N ALA A 32 5.79 -20.34 31.19
CA ALA A 32 6.72 -19.21 31.17
C ALA A 32 7.10 -18.79 29.74
N ASN A 33 7.19 -19.71 28.78
CA ASN A 33 7.35 -19.37 27.37
C ASN A 33 6.08 -18.80 26.76
N LEU A 34 4.90 -19.37 27.01
CA LEU A 34 3.62 -18.81 26.53
C LEU A 34 3.40 -17.38 27.02
N LEU A 35 3.73 -17.08 28.28
CA LEU A 35 3.69 -15.73 28.85
C LEU A 35 4.76 -14.78 28.24
N ARG A 36 5.91 -15.31 27.78
CA ARG A 36 6.94 -14.53 27.05
C ARG A 36 6.60 -14.27 25.60
N PHE A 37 5.87 -15.17 24.95
CA PHE A 37 5.38 -14.99 23.58
C PHE A 37 4.05 -14.24 23.51
N GLN A 38 3.27 -14.16 24.60
CA GLN A 38 2.05 -13.35 24.67
C GLN A 38 2.20 -11.89 24.20
N PRO A 39 3.20 -11.09 24.63
CA PRO A 39 3.37 -9.74 24.10
C PRO A 39 3.64 -9.75 22.58
N VAL A 40 4.51 -10.62 22.09
CA VAL A 40 4.81 -10.73 20.64
C VAL A 40 3.57 -11.12 19.83
N LEU A 41 2.75 -12.03 20.35
CA LEU A 41 1.49 -12.44 19.72
C LEU A 41 0.40 -11.36 19.83
N GLN A 42 0.35 -10.60 20.93
CA GLN A 42 -0.57 -9.46 21.08
C GLN A 42 -0.19 -8.32 20.14
N ASP A 43 1.10 -7.98 20.01
CA ASP A 43 1.59 -6.98 19.06
C ASP A 43 1.35 -7.42 17.62
N GLN A 44 1.52 -8.70 17.28
CA GLN A 44 1.14 -9.25 15.98
C GLN A 44 -0.37 -9.16 15.71
N VAL A 45 -1.22 -9.53 16.68
CA VAL A 45 -2.68 -9.41 16.57
C VAL A 45 -3.13 -7.95 16.49
N ARG A 46 -2.40 -7.03 17.13
CA ARG A 46 -2.66 -5.59 17.12
C ARG A 46 -2.24 -4.93 15.81
N ALA A 47 -1.06 -5.23 15.29
CA ALA A 47 -0.64 -4.83 13.94
C ALA A 47 -1.61 -5.37 12.86
N ALA A 48 -2.07 -6.63 13.02
CA ALA A 48 -3.10 -7.22 12.17
C ALA A 48 -4.51 -6.62 12.37
N ALA A 49 -4.75 -5.88 13.47
CA ALA A 49 -5.97 -5.12 13.70
C ALA A 49 -5.87 -3.71 13.10
N ASP A 50 -4.76 -3.00 13.27
CA ASP A 50 -4.52 -1.69 12.64
C ASP A 50 -4.57 -1.79 11.11
N LEU A 51 -4.09 -2.90 10.54
CA LEU A 51 -4.24 -3.24 9.12
C LEU A 51 -5.70 -3.43 8.66
N ARG A 52 -6.66 -3.70 9.56
CA ARG A 52 -8.09 -3.75 9.23
C ARG A 52 -8.72 -2.36 9.09
N ASP A 53 -8.13 -1.34 9.71
CA ASP A 53 -8.61 0.04 9.66
C ASP A 53 -8.07 0.84 8.45
N ALA A 54 -7.42 0.16 7.50
CA ALA A 54 -7.09 0.66 6.16
C ALA A 54 -8.30 1.19 5.34
N GLN A 55 -9.53 1.09 5.85
CA GLN A 55 -10.69 1.83 5.34
C GLN A 55 -10.51 3.35 5.43
N ASN A 56 -9.67 3.84 6.36
CA ASN A 56 -9.45 5.27 6.63
C ASN A 56 -8.22 5.86 5.91
N VAL A 57 -7.73 5.26 4.81
CA VAL A 57 -6.72 5.90 3.95
C VAL A 57 -7.37 6.88 2.99
N LEU A 58 -8.25 6.39 2.10
CA LEU A 58 -8.99 7.24 1.18
C LEU A 58 -10.05 8.05 1.95
N GLN A 59 -9.97 9.37 1.84
CA GLN A 59 -10.88 10.30 2.49
C GLN A 59 -12.08 10.62 1.59
N PRO A 60 -13.21 11.12 2.15
CA PRO A 60 -14.30 11.66 1.35
C PRO A 60 -13.80 12.73 0.36
N ALA A 61 -14.39 12.75 -0.84
CA ALA A 61 -13.98 13.67 -1.90
C ALA A 61 -14.08 15.14 -1.47
N LEU A 62 -13.02 15.89 -1.77
CA LEU A 62 -12.89 17.30 -1.43
C LEU A 62 -13.99 18.12 -2.10
N GLN A 63 -14.57 19.03 -1.34
CA GLN A 63 -15.58 19.99 -1.80
C GLN A 63 -14.96 21.40 -1.76
N PRO A 64 -14.44 21.92 -2.90
CA PRO A 64 -13.79 23.23 -2.92
C PRO A 64 -14.76 24.35 -2.53
N ARG A 65 -14.33 25.22 -1.62
CA ARG A 65 -15.11 26.38 -1.17
C ARG A 65 -14.51 27.65 -1.76
N ALA A 66 -15.32 28.50 -2.37
CA ALA A 66 -14.84 29.78 -2.90
C ALA A 66 -14.20 30.63 -1.78
N VAL A 67 -13.02 31.19 -2.04
CA VAL A 67 -12.34 32.14 -1.16
C VAL A 67 -12.39 33.55 -1.73
N SER A 68 -12.08 34.55 -0.91
CA SER A 68 -12.01 35.94 -1.40
C SER A 68 -10.79 36.10 -2.33
N PRO A 69 -10.94 36.66 -3.54
CA PRO A 69 -9.83 36.82 -4.49
C PRO A 69 -8.76 37.83 -4.03
N PHE A 70 -8.97 38.49 -2.88
CA PHE A 70 -8.03 39.44 -2.27
C PHE A 70 -7.13 38.80 -1.20
N GLN A 71 -7.23 37.50 -0.94
CA GLN A 71 -6.31 36.80 -0.04
C GLN A 71 -4.98 36.50 -0.77
N THR A 72 -3.95 37.30 -0.46
CA THR A 72 -2.58 37.11 -0.98
C THR A 72 -1.88 35.99 -0.23
N ASN A 73 -2.07 34.75 -0.69
CA ASN A 73 -1.53 33.57 -0.04
C ASN A 73 -0.17 33.15 -0.62
N SER A 74 0.70 32.62 0.23
CA SER A 74 2.02 32.07 -0.11
C SER A 74 1.86 30.85 -1.02
N VAL A 75 2.43 30.92 -2.23
CA VAL A 75 2.46 29.77 -3.16
C VAL A 75 3.34 28.66 -2.58
N LEU A 76 2.74 27.48 -2.38
CA LEU A 76 3.41 26.27 -1.90
C LEU A 76 3.99 25.46 -3.06
N THR A 77 3.24 25.35 -4.16
CA THR A 77 3.70 24.72 -5.40
C THR A 77 2.86 25.20 -6.60
N SER A 78 3.42 25.08 -7.80
CA SER A 78 2.71 25.33 -9.06
C SER A 78 3.19 24.33 -10.11
N VAL A 79 2.25 23.65 -10.76
CA VAL A 79 2.55 22.49 -11.62
C VAL A 79 1.72 22.48 -12.90
N ASN A 80 2.37 22.19 -14.03
CA ASN A 80 1.70 21.91 -15.29
C ASN A 80 1.05 20.52 -15.24
N LEU A 81 -0.28 20.47 -15.33
CA LEU A 81 -1.05 19.24 -15.21
C LEU A 81 -0.77 18.22 -16.32
N PRO A 82 -0.63 18.58 -17.61
CA PRO A 82 -0.12 17.66 -18.64
C PRO A 82 1.22 16.99 -18.29
N SER A 83 2.21 17.75 -17.82
CA SER A 83 3.51 17.20 -17.40
C SER A 83 3.44 16.35 -16.13
N LEU A 84 2.54 16.67 -15.20
CA LEU A 84 2.30 15.85 -14.00
C LEU A 84 1.61 14.52 -14.37
N LEU A 85 0.64 14.54 -15.28
CA LEU A 85 -0.03 13.34 -15.77
C LEU A 85 0.96 12.36 -16.39
N ASP A 86 1.85 12.85 -17.26
CA ASP A 86 2.88 12.01 -17.87
C ASP A 86 3.78 11.37 -16.80
N ARG A 87 4.33 12.17 -15.87
CA ARG A 87 5.11 11.65 -14.72
C ARG A 87 4.34 10.62 -13.90
N ASN A 88 3.03 10.78 -13.70
CA ASN A 88 2.21 9.88 -12.89
C ASN A 88 1.76 8.59 -13.61
N LEU A 89 1.86 8.52 -14.93
CA LEU A 89 1.64 7.28 -15.68
C LEU A 89 2.86 6.35 -15.64
N HIS A 90 4.06 6.90 -15.46
CA HIS A 90 5.33 6.19 -15.55
C HIS A 90 5.97 5.94 -14.17
N VAL A 91 5.26 5.30 -13.25
CA VAL A 91 5.77 5.04 -11.88
C VAL A 91 6.95 4.07 -11.93
N LEU A 92 6.76 2.89 -12.53
CA LEU A 92 7.81 1.88 -12.73
C LEU A 92 7.93 1.54 -14.22
N THR A 93 9.15 1.60 -14.77
CA THR A 93 9.43 1.16 -16.15
C THR A 93 10.10 -0.21 -16.13
N GLY A 94 9.58 -1.21 -16.85
CA GLY A 94 10.11 -2.58 -16.81
C GLY A 94 9.63 -3.48 -17.94
N GLN A 95 10.27 -4.64 -18.11
CA GLN A 95 9.92 -5.63 -19.14
C GLN A 95 8.72 -6.51 -18.75
N PHE A 96 7.57 -5.87 -18.55
CA PHE A 96 6.34 -6.55 -18.13
C PHE A 96 5.69 -7.32 -19.30
N GLY A 97 5.76 -8.65 -19.25
CA GLY A 97 5.27 -9.51 -20.32
C GLY A 97 6.19 -9.52 -21.54
N ALA A 98 5.62 -9.33 -22.73
CA ALA A 98 6.32 -9.43 -24.01
C ALA A 98 7.19 -8.21 -24.39
N GLY A 99 7.39 -7.22 -23.51
CA GLY A 99 8.22 -6.05 -23.81
C GLY A 99 8.27 -5.00 -22.70
N ASN A 100 8.99 -3.90 -22.96
CA ASN A 100 9.10 -2.79 -22.02
C ASN A 100 7.79 -2.00 -21.94
N LYS A 101 7.32 -1.74 -20.73
CA LYS A 101 6.09 -1.02 -20.42
C LYS A 101 6.28 -0.15 -19.17
N ASP A 102 5.48 0.90 -19.10
CA ASP A 102 5.35 1.75 -17.94
C ASP A 102 4.13 1.32 -17.11
N MET A 103 4.40 0.94 -15.87
CA MET A 103 3.41 0.57 -14.87
C MET A 103 3.04 1.77 -14.00
N GLY A 104 1.75 1.88 -13.69
CA GLY A 104 1.19 2.93 -12.84
C GLY A 104 -0.20 2.55 -12.30
N LEU A 105 -0.93 3.53 -11.80
CA LEU A 105 -2.27 3.36 -11.22
C LEU A 105 -3.28 4.33 -11.86
N ALA A 106 -4.51 3.85 -12.01
CA ALA A 106 -5.67 4.65 -12.38
C ALA A 106 -6.88 4.28 -11.51
N THR A 107 -7.90 5.13 -11.52
CA THR A 107 -9.12 4.96 -10.73
C THR A 107 -10.30 5.62 -11.44
N ASP A 108 -11.55 5.29 -11.12
CA ASP A 108 -12.71 6.03 -11.62
C ASP A 108 -12.85 7.40 -10.95
N ALA A 109 -13.66 8.30 -11.53
CA ALA A 109 -13.88 9.65 -10.99
C ALA A 109 -14.44 9.69 -9.55
N GLY A 110 -15.00 8.59 -9.04
CA GLY A 110 -15.48 8.44 -7.67
C GLY A 110 -14.47 7.82 -6.69
N PHE A 111 -13.28 7.40 -7.13
CA PHE A 111 -12.28 6.66 -6.35
C PHE A 111 -12.84 5.37 -5.70
N LYS A 112 -13.72 4.66 -6.42
CA LYS A 112 -14.41 3.43 -5.99
C LYS A 112 -13.83 2.17 -6.62
N SER A 113 -13.12 2.29 -7.73
CA SER A 113 -12.49 1.21 -8.48
C SER A 113 -11.09 1.61 -8.84
N PHE A 114 -10.12 0.72 -8.60
CA PHE A 114 -8.71 0.94 -8.86
C PHE A 114 -8.23 -0.01 -9.97
N TYR A 115 -7.24 0.44 -10.73
CA TYR A 115 -6.70 -0.27 -11.88
C TYR A 115 -5.18 -0.13 -11.91
N PHE A 116 -4.46 -1.23 -12.13
CA PHE A 116 -3.09 -1.14 -12.62
C PHE A 116 -3.12 -0.69 -14.09
N THR A 117 -2.25 0.25 -14.45
CA THR A 117 -2.06 0.71 -15.83
C THR A 117 -0.78 0.13 -16.40
N PHE A 118 -0.84 -0.45 -17.61
CA PHE A 118 0.35 -0.87 -18.35
C PHE A 118 0.38 -0.13 -19.69
N THR A 119 1.33 0.79 -19.85
CA THR A 119 1.43 1.65 -21.04
C THR A 119 2.65 1.28 -21.88
N ASP A 120 2.47 1.24 -23.20
CA ASP A 120 3.55 1.26 -24.18
C ASP A 120 3.13 2.09 -25.42
N ALA A 121 3.97 2.13 -26.45
CA ALA A 121 3.73 2.90 -27.67
C ALA A 121 2.45 2.50 -28.45
N ARG A 122 1.82 1.36 -28.13
CA ARG A 122 0.56 0.88 -28.73
C ARG A 122 -0.67 1.34 -27.94
N GLY A 123 -0.51 1.76 -26.68
CA GLY A 123 -1.60 2.25 -25.82
C GLY A 123 -1.43 1.89 -24.34
N THR A 124 -2.49 2.10 -23.56
CA THR A 124 -2.55 1.72 -22.14
C THR A 124 -3.60 0.63 -21.91
N ILE A 125 -3.22 -0.45 -21.25
CA ILE A 125 -4.13 -1.47 -20.70
C ILE A 125 -4.51 -1.08 -19.26
N LEU A 126 -5.78 -1.25 -18.91
CA LEU A 126 -6.30 -1.10 -17.54
C LEU A 126 -6.71 -2.46 -17.00
N SER A 127 -6.03 -2.92 -15.95
CA SER A 127 -6.33 -4.18 -15.27
C SER A 127 -6.93 -3.89 -13.90
N PRO A 128 -8.19 -4.28 -13.62
CA PRO A 128 -8.87 -3.93 -12.38
C PRO A 128 -8.22 -4.60 -11.17
N ILE A 129 -8.02 -3.84 -10.10
CA ILE A 129 -7.49 -4.33 -8.82
C ILE A 129 -8.57 -5.03 -7.99
N GLY A 130 -9.85 -4.82 -8.31
CA GLY A 130 -10.96 -5.32 -7.49
C GLY A 130 -10.97 -4.63 -6.13
N ASN A 131 -10.91 -5.41 -5.05
CA ASN A 131 -10.73 -4.91 -3.70
C ASN A 131 -9.22 -4.85 -3.37
N PRO A 132 -8.62 -3.69 -3.05
CA PRO A 132 -7.19 -3.58 -2.77
C PRO A 132 -6.67 -4.48 -1.63
N ARG A 133 -7.55 -5.02 -0.76
CA ARG A 133 -7.18 -6.02 0.25
C ARG A 133 -6.81 -7.37 -0.34
N ASP A 134 -7.27 -7.69 -1.55
CA ASP A 134 -6.99 -9.00 -2.17
C ASP A 134 -5.51 -9.13 -2.54
N LEU A 135 -4.83 -8.01 -2.85
CA LEU A 135 -3.37 -7.94 -3.00
C LEU A 135 -2.61 -8.53 -1.80
N ILE A 136 -3.12 -8.34 -0.58
CA ILE A 136 -2.49 -8.84 0.65
C ILE A 136 -2.81 -10.31 0.90
N ASN A 137 -4.05 -10.73 0.62
CA ASN A 137 -4.55 -12.04 1.05
C ASN A 137 -4.39 -13.14 -0.02
N ASN A 138 -4.71 -12.82 -1.27
CA ASN A 138 -4.89 -13.80 -2.36
C ASN A 138 -3.99 -13.49 -3.58
N GLY A 139 -3.48 -12.26 -3.66
CA GLY A 139 -3.02 -11.67 -4.91
C GLY A 139 -4.18 -11.18 -5.79
N VAL A 140 -3.86 -10.45 -6.85
CA VAL A 140 -4.80 -10.02 -7.89
C VAL A 140 -4.18 -10.26 -9.27
N ASP A 141 -4.90 -10.96 -10.14
CA ASP A 141 -4.45 -11.23 -11.51
C ASP A 141 -4.67 -10.00 -12.41
N ALA A 142 -3.56 -9.44 -12.88
CA ALA A 142 -3.52 -8.25 -13.71
C ALA A 142 -2.90 -8.56 -15.07
N ARG A 143 -3.66 -8.32 -16.13
CA ARG A 143 -3.20 -8.45 -17.52
C ARG A 143 -2.25 -7.31 -17.88
N VAL A 144 -1.07 -7.62 -18.44
CA VAL A 144 -0.06 -6.62 -18.84
C VAL A 144 0.05 -6.46 -20.36
N ASP A 145 -0.34 -7.48 -21.14
CA ASP A 145 -0.50 -7.40 -22.59
C ASP A 145 -1.53 -8.39 -23.15
N SER A 146 -1.53 -8.63 -24.46
CA SER A 146 -2.44 -9.57 -25.13
C SER A 146 -2.27 -11.03 -24.70
N GLN A 147 -1.10 -11.43 -24.18
CA GLN A 147 -0.74 -12.81 -23.88
C GLN A 147 -0.28 -13.03 -22.42
N SER A 148 0.15 -11.98 -21.71
CA SER A 148 0.71 -12.09 -20.36
C SER A 148 -0.23 -11.55 -19.28
N THR A 149 -0.45 -12.36 -18.24
CA THR A 149 -1.12 -12.01 -16.97
C THR A 149 -0.14 -12.23 -15.81
N TYR A 150 -0.23 -11.38 -14.80
CA TYR A 150 0.61 -11.41 -13.61
C TYR A 150 -0.26 -11.41 -12.36
N THR A 151 -0.06 -12.39 -11.47
CA THR A 151 -0.59 -12.33 -10.11
C THR A 151 0.26 -11.34 -9.31
N MET A 152 -0.36 -10.26 -8.83
CA MET A 152 0.28 -9.20 -8.06
C MET A 152 -0.12 -9.28 -6.59
N SER A 153 0.85 -9.24 -5.67
CA SER A 153 0.59 -9.38 -4.23
C SER A 153 1.49 -8.52 -3.35
N VAL A 154 1.13 -8.37 -2.07
CA VAL A 154 1.91 -7.69 -1.04
C VAL A 154 2.11 -8.64 0.14
N SER A 155 3.33 -9.13 0.30
CA SER A 155 3.75 -9.82 1.53
C SER A 155 4.06 -8.77 2.61
N ILE A 156 3.29 -8.78 3.69
CA ILE A 156 3.39 -7.77 4.75
C ILE A 156 4.53 -8.10 5.73
N ASP A 157 5.36 -7.10 6.01
CA ASP A 157 6.26 -7.10 7.17
C ASP A 157 5.48 -6.64 8.42
N ILE A 158 5.41 -7.47 9.46
CA ILE A 158 4.64 -7.17 10.68
C ILE A 158 5.23 -6.04 11.54
N PHE A 159 6.52 -5.72 11.37
CA PHE A 159 7.22 -4.66 12.11
C PHE A 159 7.27 -3.34 11.33
N ASN A 160 7.18 -3.40 10.00
CA ASN A 160 7.07 -2.23 9.13
C ASN A 160 6.07 -2.48 7.97
N PRO A 161 4.75 -2.50 8.26
CA PRO A 161 3.74 -2.98 7.31
C PRO A 161 3.53 -2.11 6.07
N VAL A 162 3.99 -0.85 6.09
CA VAL A 162 3.83 0.08 4.95
C VAL A 162 5.11 0.22 4.14
N ARG A 163 6.30 0.28 4.77
CA ARG A 163 7.57 0.53 4.06
C ARG A 163 8.59 -0.62 4.12
N GLY A 164 8.37 -1.65 4.94
CA GLY A 164 9.19 -2.87 5.00
C GLY A 164 8.66 -4.02 4.13
N SER A 165 7.34 -4.06 3.94
CA SER A 165 6.62 -5.03 3.11
C SER A 165 7.20 -5.20 1.70
N THR A 166 6.87 -6.32 1.05
CA THR A 166 7.35 -6.68 -0.29
C THR A 166 6.19 -6.81 -1.26
N PHE A 167 6.13 -5.95 -2.27
CA PHE A 167 5.25 -6.11 -3.42
C PHE A 167 5.87 -7.08 -4.43
N GLN A 168 5.08 -8.03 -4.92
CA GLN A 168 5.50 -9.07 -5.85
C GLN A 168 4.63 -9.04 -7.10
N MET A 169 5.22 -9.38 -8.25
CA MET A 169 4.50 -9.63 -9.49
C MET A 169 5.04 -10.92 -10.10
N THR A 170 4.25 -11.99 -10.08
CA THR A 170 4.63 -13.28 -10.66
C THR A 170 3.78 -13.52 -11.91
N PRO A 171 4.38 -13.84 -13.08
CA PRO A 171 3.59 -14.20 -14.26
C PRO A 171 2.79 -15.49 -13.98
N ASP A 172 1.59 -15.61 -14.54
CA ASP A 172 0.84 -16.87 -14.43
C ASP A 172 1.59 -18.03 -15.14
N GLY A 173 1.23 -19.27 -14.84
CA GLY A 173 1.92 -20.46 -15.37
C GLY A 173 1.91 -20.64 -16.89
N ASN A 174 1.19 -19.78 -17.64
CA ASN A 174 1.14 -19.77 -19.11
C ASN A 174 1.74 -18.47 -19.70
N SER A 175 2.09 -17.49 -18.87
CA SER A 175 2.46 -16.13 -19.27
C SER A 175 3.97 -15.98 -19.41
N PRO A 176 4.49 -15.47 -20.55
CA PRO A 176 5.90 -15.14 -20.66
C PRO A 176 6.25 -13.91 -19.81
N GLY A 177 7.37 -13.97 -19.08
CA GLY A 177 7.85 -12.85 -18.28
C GLY A 177 8.81 -13.29 -17.19
N GLN A 178 9.37 -12.32 -16.47
CA GLN A 178 10.13 -12.56 -15.23
C GLN A 178 9.29 -12.18 -14.01
N THR A 179 9.56 -12.80 -12.86
CA THR A 179 9.00 -12.39 -11.56
C THR A 179 9.69 -11.11 -11.07
N TYR A 180 8.92 -10.20 -10.48
CA TYR A 180 9.41 -9.02 -9.79
C TYR A 180 9.15 -9.11 -8.29
N SER A 181 10.08 -8.58 -7.49
CA SER A 181 9.97 -8.44 -6.05
C SER A 181 10.58 -7.09 -5.66
N MET A 182 9.80 -6.23 -5.01
CA MET A 182 10.16 -4.83 -4.73
C MET A 182 9.73 -4.48 -3.31
N ASN A 183 10.61 -3.83 -2.55
CA ASN A 183 10.26 -3.29 -1.24
C ASN A 183 9.24 -2.13 -1.40
N THR A 184 8.21 -2.09 -0.56
CA THR A 184 7.15 -1.08 -0.66
C THR A 184 7.61 0.32 -0.27
N GLY A 185 8.66 0.46 0.56
CA GLY A 185 9.29 1.74 0.85
C GLY A 185 9.94 2.35 -0.40
N GLN A 186 10.74 1.57 -1.13
CA GLN A 186 11.30 1.98 -2.42
C GLN A 186 10.19 2.36 -3.43
N LEU A 187 9.14 1.54 -3.53
CA LEU A 187 7.99 1.83 -4.40
C LEU A 187 7.29 3.14 -4.02
N LEU A 188 7.16 3.45 -2.73
CA LEU A 188 6.61 4.72 -2.25
C LEU A 188 7.53 5.91 -2.56
N ASP A 189 8.85 5.73 -2.52
CA ASP A 189 9.82 6.77 -2.90
C ASP A 189 9.82 7.02 -4.42
N ASP A 190 9.66 5.99 -5.24
CA ASP A 190 9.49 6.11 -6.70
C ASP A 190 8.15 6.82 -7.03
N VAL A 191 7.06 6.46 -6.36
CA VAL A 191 5.76 7.15 -6.42
C VAL A 191 5.89 8.63 -6.03
N ARG A 192 6.57 8.93 -4.91
CA ARG A 192 6.85 10.31 -4.46
C ARG A 192 7.68 11.08 -5.48
N ALA A 193 8.69 10.45 -6.10
CA ALA A 193 9.52 11.04 -7.14
C ALA A 193 8.75 11.39 -8.44
N ARG A 194 7.56 10.81 -8.64
CA ARG A 194 6.64 11.19 -9.73
C ARG A 194 5.63 12.28 -9.33
N ALA A 195 5.35 12.49 -8.04
CA ALA A 195 4.41 13.49 -7.56
C ALA A 195 4.87 14.95 -7.78
N ALA A 196 3.96 15.90 -7.59
CA ALA A 196 4.32 17.27 -7.24
C ALA A 196 4.27 17.39 -5.71
N VAL A 197 5.43 17.54 -5.06
CA VAL A 197 5.54 17.61 -3.60
C VAL A 197 5.43 19.06 -3.12
N PHE A 198 4.76 19.27 -1.98
CA PHE A 198 4.71 20.54 -1.26
C PHE A 198 4.51 20.30 0.24
N SER A 199 4.79 21.30 1.08
CA SER A 199 4.60 21.19 2.53
C SER A 199 3.84 22.39 3.08
N THR A 200 2.96 22.17 4.07
CA THR A 200 2.30 23.24 4.83
C THR A 200 2.17 22.85 6.29
N ASN A 201 2.35 23.81 7.21
CA ASN A 201 2.32 23.59 8.66
C ASN A 201 3.21 22.42 9.15
N GLY A 202 4.34 22.19 8.48
CA GLY A 202 5.29 21.10 8.77
C GLY A 202 4.94 19.73 8.15
N VAL A 203 3.75 19.58 7.54
CA VAL A 203 3.28 18.34 6.92
C VAL A 203 3.61 18.33 5.43
N GLU A 204 4.22 17.26 4.92
CA GLU A 204 4.45 17.04 3.49
C GLU A 204 3.22 16.39 2.83
N TYR A 205 2.87 16.89 1.64
CA TYR A 205 1.82 16.42 0.77
C TYR A 205 2.34 16.13 -0.64
N TRP A 206 1.87 15.03 -1.22
CA TRP A 206 2.15 14.62 -2.60
C TRP A 206 0.90 14.84 -3.44
N LEU A 207 1.01 15.64 -4.50
CA LEU A 207 -0.06 15.86 -5.47
C LEU A 207 0.15 14.97 -6.70
N PHE A 208 -0.86 14.17 -7.02
CA PHE A 208 -1.00 13.40 -8.25
C PHE A 208 -2.15 13.93 -9.11
N TYR A 209 -2.07 13.68 -10.42
CA TYR A 209 -3.11 14.03 -11.38
C TYR A 209 -3.25 12.94 -12.45
N GLY A 210 -4.46 12.38 -12.58
CA GLY A 210 -4.70 11.15 -13.34
C GLY A 210 -5.78 11.27 -14.42
N ARG A 211 -5.79 10.28 -15.32
CA ARG A 211 -6.93 10.01 -16.23
C ARG A 211 -7.89 9.06 -15.51
N ASP A 212 -9.15 9.47 -15.36
CA ASP A 212 -10.14 8.60 -14.75
C ASP A 212 -10.43 7.39 -15.66
N ALA A 213 -10.59 6.21 -15.08
CA ALA A 213 -11.02 5.00 -15.77
C ALA A 213 -12.53 4.99 -16.02
N ARG A 214 -12.96 4.26 -17.06
CA ARG A 214 -14.37 3.89 -17.28
C ARG A 214 -14.63 2.48 -16.75
N ALA A 215 -15.83 2.26 -16.22
CA ALA A 215 -16.35 0.91 -16.02
C ALA A 215 -16.36 0.15 -17.36
N GLY A 216 -15.85 -1.08 -17.38
CA GLY A 216 -15.63 -1.85 -18.61
C GLY A 216 -14.31 -1.58 -19.34
N GLY A 217 -13.51 -0.59 -18.90
CA GLY A 217 -12.15 -0.34 -19.38
C GLY A 217 -11.99 0.91 -20.25
N GLY A 218 -10.73 1.28 -20.49
CA GLY A 218 -10.34 2.53 -21.14
C GLY A 218 -10.53 3.77 -20.24
N PHE A 219 -10.07 4.93 -20.71
CA PHE A 219 -10.14 6.19 -19.97
C PHE A 219 -11.40 7.01 -20.30
N ALA A 220 -11.83 7.80 -19.32
CA ALA A 220 -12.89 8.79 -19.44
C ALA A 220 -12.37 10.13 -19.98
N GLY A 221 -13.30 11.04 -20.28
CA GLY A 221 -12.98 12.45 -20.56
C GLY A 221 -12.65 13.26 -19.31
N THR A 222 -13.01 12.74 -18.12
CA THR A 222 -12.79 13.38 -16.82
C THR A 222 -11.40 13.08 -16.25
N ARG A 223 -11.00 13.89 -15.27
CA ARG A 223 -9.67 13.87 -14.64
C ARG A 223 -9.81 14.12 -13.15
N SER A 224 -8.92 13.52 -12.38
CA SER A 224 -8.89 13.65 -10.93
C SER A 224 -7.51 14.01 -10.41
N LEU A 225 -7.52 14.76 -9.32
CA LEU A 225 -6.37 15.11 -8.51
C LEU A 225 -6.44 14.25 -7.24
N LEU A 226 -5.28 13.85 -6.71
CA LEU A 226 -5.19 13.17 -5.42
C LEU A 226 -4.10 13.84 -4.59
N PHE A 227 -4.46 14.35 -3.42
CA PHE A 227 -3.51 14.80 -2.42
C PHE A 227 -3.25 13.64 -1.47
N VAL A 228 -2.00 13.23 -1.27
CA VAL A 228 -1.60 12.18 -0.34
C VAL A 228 -0.70 12.76 0.73
N HIS A 229 -0.91 12.35 1.98
CA HIS A 229 0.05 12.49 3.06
C HIS A 229 0.45 11.07 3.49
N GLU A 230 1.70 10.69 3.28
CA GLU A 230 2.25 9.39 3.70
C GLU A 230 2.88 9.53 5.08
N ASP A 231 2.43 8.69 6.01
CA ASP A 231 2.89 8.63 7.40
C ASP A 231 2.69 7.19 7.92
N GLY A 232 3.22 6.21 7.19
CA GLY A 232 3.05 4.80 7.47
C GLY A 232 1.57 4.40 7.56
N THR A 233 1.15 3.82 8.69
CA THR A 233 -0.24 3.42 8.94
C THR A 233 -1.21 4.60 9.09
N SER A 234 -0.71 5.80 9.39
CA SER A 234 -1.53 7.02 9.46
C SER A 234 -1.90 7.60 8.10
N THR A 235 -1.30 7.13 6.99
CA THR A 235 -1.44 7.66 5.62
C THR A 235 -2.88 8.04 5.25
N LYS A 236 -3.04 9.19 4.57
CA LYS A 236 -4.32 9.76 4.13
C LYS A 236 -4.26 10.21 2.67
N ALA A 237 -5.35 10.03 1.94
CA ALA A 237 -5.46 10.43 0.54
C ALA A 237 -6.80 11.14 0.27
N TRP A 238 -6.78 12.42 -0.12
CA TRP A 238 -7.96 13.25 -0.39
C TRP A 238 -8.19 13.41 -1.90
N PRO A 239 -9.22 12.79 -2.47
CA PRO A 239 -9.51 12.90 -3.90
C PRO A 239 -10.24 14.20 -4.24
N LEU A 240 -9.94 14.78 -5.40
CA LEU A 240 -10.57 15.98 -5.93
C LEU A 240 -10.78 15.84 -7.45
N ALA A 241 -12.03 15.73 -7.89
CA ALA A 241 -12.34 15.79 -9.32
C ALA A 241 -11.95 17.16 -9.90
N GLN A 242 -11.23 17.20 -11.04
CA GLN A 242 -10.80 18.46 -11.65
C GLN A 242 -11.99 19.36 -12.01
N SER A 243 -13.13 18.77 -12.36
CA SER A 243 -14.39 19.47 -12.68
C SER A 243 -15.02 20.21 -11.50
N ALA A 244 -14.57 19.97 -10.26
CA ALA A 244 -14.98 20.76 -9.09
C ALA A 244 -14.24 22.11 -9.00
N LEU A 245 -13.18 22.32 -9.79
CA LEU A 245 -12.43 23.58 -9.87
C LEU A 245 -12.92 24.43 -11.03
N LYS A 246 -13.31 25.68 -10.74
CA LYS A 246 -13.61 26.68 -11.77
C LYS A 246 -12.31 27.33 -12.26
N PRO A 247 -12.03 27.35 -13.58
CA PRO A 247 -10.82 27.98 -14.10
C PRO A 247 -10.70 29.45 -13.68
N GLY A 248 -9.51 29.86 -13.25
CA GLY A 248 -9.21 31.23 -12.79
C GLY A 248 -9.81 31.61 -11.43
N VAL A 249 -10.55 30.73 -10.76
CA VAL A 249 -11.19 31.01 -9.46
C VAL A 249 -10.48 30.24 -8.35
N PRO A 250 -9.85 30.92 -7.38
CA PRO A 250 -9.28 30.26 -6.21
C PRO A 250 -10.36 29.62 -5.32
N ALA A 251 -10.09 28.42 -4.82
CA ALA A 251 -10.96 27.72 -3.88
C ALA A 251 -10.16 27.02 -2.78
N SER A 252 -10.66 27.05 -1.54
CA SER A 252 -10.05 26.33 -0.42
C SER A 252 -10.50 24.86 -0.37
N VAL A 253 -9.57 23.98 -0.03
CA VAL A 253 -9.80 22.57 0.30
C VAL A 253 -9.13 22.24 1.63
N ASN A 254 -9.63 21.22 2.35
CA ASN A 254 -9.17 20.86 3.69
C ASN A 254 -8.55 19.45 3.68
N LEU A 255 -7.24 19.38 3.92
CA LEU A 255 -6.42 18.18 3.93
C LEU A 255 -6.18 17.67 5.37
N GLY A 256 -7.27 17.39 6.09
CA GLY A 256 -7.24 16.80 7.44
C GLY A 256 -6.95 17.80 8.58
N GLY A 257 -7.30 19.06 8.40
CA GLY A 257 -7.02 20.18 9.32
C GLY A 257 -6.22 21.28 8.64
N ASN A 258 -5.31 20.90 7.72
CA ASN A 258 -4.58 21.85 6.90
C ASN A 258 -5.44 22.34 5.73
N VAL A 259 -5.86 23.60 5.80
CA VAL A 259 -6.51 24.27 4.66
C VAL A 259 -5.45 24.77 3.69
N VAL A 260 -5.69 24.56 2.40
CA VAL A 260 -4.88 25.10 1.30
C VAL A 260 -5.80 25.68 0.23
N VAL A 261 -5.36 26.72 -0.48
CA VAL A 261 -6.09 27.26 -1.62
C VAL A 261 -5.53 26.70 -2.92
N VAL A 262 -6.41 26.22 -3.78
CA VAL A 262 -6.09 25.66 -5.09
C VAL A 262 -6.70 26.54 -6.19
N THR A 263 -5.91 26.83 -7.23
CA THR A 263 -6.35 27.63 -8.38
C THR A 263 -5.92 26.95 -9.69
N LEU A 264 -6.88 26.72 -10.59
CA LEU A 264 -6.65 26.11 -11.90
C LEU A 264 -6.58 27.18 -12.99
N ASN A 265 -5.37 27.50 -13.45
CA ASN A 265 -5.09 28.49 -14.48
C ASN A 265 -4.75 27.79 -15.81
N GLY A 266 -5.79 27.46 -16.58
CA GLY A 266 -5.65 26.71 -17.83
C GLY A 266 -5.10 25.31 -17.58
N ALA A 267 -3.86 25.06 -18.02
CA ALA A 267 -3.15 23.80 -17.80
C ALA A 267 -2.33 23.74 -16.50
N THR A 268 -2.23 24.84 -15.74
CA THR A 268 -1.42 24.92 -14.52
C THR A 268 -2.31 24.92 -13.27
N LEU A 269 -1.99 24.06 -12.31
CA LEU A 269 -2.56 24.14 -10.96
C LEU A 269 -1.55 24.83 -10.03
N THR A 270 -2.00 25.85 -9.31
CA THR A 270 -1.25 26.45 -8.19
C THR A 270 -1.91 26.02 -6.89
N VAL A 271 -1.08 25.64 -5.91
CA VAL A 271 -1.47 25.42 -4.51
C VAL A 271 -0.78 26.49 -3.67
N SER A 272 -1.54 27.15 -2.80
CA SER A 272 -1.04 28.09 -1.79
C SER A 272 -1.53 27.69 -0.40
N GLN A 273 -1.06 28.40 0.62
CA GLN A 273 -1.77 28.46 1.91
C GLN A 273 -3.12 29.20 1.76
#